data_AF-A0A1Q7HJV1-F1
#
_entry.id   AF-A0A1Q7HJV1-F1
#
_cell.length_a   1.000
_cell.length_b   1.000
_cell.length_c   1.000
_cell.angle_alpha   90.00
_cell.angle_beta   90.00
_cell.angle_gamma   90.00
#
_symmetry.space_group_name_H-M   'P 1'
#
loop_
_entity.id
_entity.type
_entity.pdbx_description
1 polymer ?
#
loop_
_entity_poly.entity_id
_entity_poly.type
_entity_poly.pdbx_seq_one_letter_code
_entity_poly.pdbx_strand_id
1 'polypeptide(L)'
;MAGRAGRGSARRATRVIGPSPGVRGRNVVPRALRVLVASAILVACGGPGVSDGVPLDRELVLAPGMAAGGADLRVTFERVANDSRCPADVQCVWEGDAVVVLAVSGSATGDCAVELHTAASLERERRCGVYAVRLLRLSPERASAAVPIPPASYRAAVIVSRVPGSL
;
A
#
# COMPACT_ATOMS: atom_id res chain seq x y z
N MET A 1 65.43 -1.39 41.57
CA MET A 1 64.04 -1.53 42.08
C MET A 1 63.35 -2.51 41.13
N ALA A 2 63.06 -3.77 41.45
CA ALA A 2 62.36 -4.33 42.63
C ALA A 2 60.88 -3.90 42.68
N GLY A 3 59.88 -4.79 42.49
CA GLY A 3 60.00 -6.22 42.16
C GLY A 3 58.65 -6.96 41.98
N ARG A 4 58.74 -8.31 41.84
CA ARG A 4 57.74 -9.40 41.97
C ARG A 4 56.27 -9.02 42.25
N ALA A 5 55.29 -9.50 41.45
CA ALA A 5 54.64 -10.83 41.52
C ALA A 5 53.82 -11.11 42.81
N GLY A 6 52.72 -11.86 42.81
CA GLY A 6 52.21 -12.76 41.76
C GLY A 6 50.78 -13.28 42.00
N ARG A 7 50.54 -14.58 41.77
CA ARG A 7 49.19 -15.20 41.72
C ARG A 7 48.72 -15.65 43.12
N GLY A 8 47.41 -15.63 43.37
CA GLY A 8 46.81 -16.21 44.59
C GLY A 8 45.38 -16.68 44.37
N SER A 9 45.11 -17.97 44.58
CA SER A 9 43.77 -18.57 44.57
C SER A 9 43.50 -19.21 45.92
N ALA A 10 42.33 -18.96 46.50
CA ALA A 10 41.87 -19.62 47.72
C ALA A 10 40.35 -19.84 47.69
N ARG A 11 39.93 -21.06 48.02
CA ARG A 11 38.54 -21.42 48.33
C ARG A 11 38.43 -21.63 49.85
N ARG A 12 37.29 -21.34 50.47
CA ARG A 12 36.43 -22.32 51.22
C ARG A 12 35.24 -21.61 51.87
N ALA A 13 34.22 -22.38 52.27
CA ALA A 13 33.01 -21.88 52.92
C ALA A 13 32.70 -22.65 54.21
N THR A 14 32.15 -21.94 55.21
CA THR A 14 31.44 -22.44 56.42
C THR A 14 30.82 -21.24 57.19
N ARG A 15 29.82 -21.35 58.10
CA ARG A 15 28.46 -21.96 58.08
C ARG A 15 27.71 -21.54 59.39
N VAL A 16 26.37 -21.42 59.38
CA VAL A 16 25.48 -21.13 60.57
C VAL A 16 25.74 -19.71 61.18
N ILE A 17 24.97 -19.00 62.04
CA ILE A 17 23.77 -19.14 62.91
C ILE A 17 22.98 -17.80 62.83
N GLY A 18 21.67 -17.61 63.04
CA GLY A 18 20.52 -18.46 63.40
C GLY A 18 19.21 -17.62 63.53
N PRO A 19 18.09 -18.13 64.10
CA PRO A 19 16.75 -17.50 63.96
C PRO A 19 16.13 -16.90 65.25
N SER A 20 15.23 -15.89 65.11
CA SER A 20 14.00 -15.59 65.90
C SER A 20 13.50 -14.15 65.59
N PRO A 21 12.36 -13.67 66.14
CA PRO A 21 10.99 -14.11 65.86
C PRO A 21 10.13 -12.97 65.25
N GLY A 22 8.95 -13.29 64.70
CA GLY A 22 8.08 -12.30 64.05
C GLY A 22 6.98 -11.69 64.93
N VAL A 23 6.35 -10.60 64.45
CA VAL A 23 5.10 -10.04 64.99
C VAL A 23 4.00 -10.08 63.91
N ARG A 24 2.77 -10.40 64.30
CA ARG A 24 1.66 -10.79 63.41
C ARG A 24 0.65 -9.65 63.23
N GLY A 25 0.87 -8.78 62.25
CA GLY A 25 -0.08 -7.72 61.86
C GLY A 25 -1.31 -8.27 61.12
N ARG A 26 -2.37 -8.63 61.85
CA ARG A 26 -3.70 -8.95 61.28
C ARG A 26 -4.56 -7.69 61.24
N ASN A 27 -4.89 -7.21 60.05
CA ASN A 27 -6.08 -6.39 59.78
C ASN A 27 -6.94 -7.10 58.71
N VAL A 28 -8.26 -6.85 58.72
CA VAL A 28 -9.25 -7.76 58.10
C VAL A 28 -10.36 -6.96 57.40
N VAL A 29 -10.92 -7.54 56.31
CA VAL A 29 -12.11 -7.10 55.52
C VAL A 29 -12.02 -5.73 54.82
N PRO A 30 -12.83 -5.47 53.75
CA PRO A 30 -13.93 -6.27 53.17
C PRO A 30 -13.75 -6.76 51.72
N ARG A 31 -14.73 -7.54 51.25
CA ARG A 31 -14.83 -8.12 49.90
C ARG A 31 -15.51 -7.17 48.90
N ALA A 32 -14.74 -6.56 48.00
CA ALA A 32 -15.11 -6.14 46.64
C ALA A 32 -13.80 -5.83 45.89
N LEU A 33 -13.62 -6.01 44.58
CA LEU A 33 -14.56 -6.18 43.47
C LEU A 33 -13.99 -7.22 42.47
N ARG A 34 -14.84 -7.95 41.73
CA ARG A 34 -14.40 -8.80 40.61
C ARG A 34 -14.11 -7.94 39.38
N VAL A 35 -12.87 -7.92 38.89
CA VAL A 35 -12.53 -7.40 37.55
C VAL A 35 -11.58 -8.38 36.88
N LEU A 36 -12.13 -9.22 36.00
CA LEU A 36 -11.39 -10.21 35.22
C LEU A 36 -11.48 -9.76 33.74
N VAL A 37 -10.50 -8.98 33.30
CA VAL A 37 -10.49 -8.34 31.96
C VAL A 37 -9.48 -9.05 31.06
N ALA A 38 -9.97 -10.02 30.30
CA ALA A 38 -9.24 -10.66 29.21
C ALA A 38 -9.62 -9.98 27.89
N SER A 39 -8.94 -8.87 27.55
CA SER A 39 -9.20 -8.11 26.32
C SER A 39 -8.45 -8.69 25.13
N ALA A 40 -9.03 -9.70 24.47
CA ALA A 40 -8.55 -10.19 23.17
C ALA A 40 -8.90 -9.19 22.06
N ILE A 41 -7.91 -8.40 21.61
CA ILE A 41 -8.11 -7.41 20.54
C ILE A 41 -8.01 -8.09 19.17
N LEU A 42 -9.15 -8.56 18.65
CA LEU A 42 -9.27 -8.98 17.25
C LEU A 42 -9.32 -7.73 16.36
N VAL A 43 -8.16 -7.32 15.84
CA VAL A 43 -8.08 -6.29 14.79
C VAL A 43 -8.58 -6.88 13.48
N ALA A 44 -9.88 -6.75 13.23
CA ALA A 44 -10.48 -7.10 11.96
C ALA A 44 -10.09 -6.05 10.90
N CYS A 45 -9.09 -6.37 10.07
CA CYS A 45 -8.77 -5.57 8.90
C CYS A 45 -9.93 -5.62 7.90
N GLY A 46 -10.73 -4.54 7.84
CA GLY A 46 -11.74 -4.36 6.81
C GLY A 46 -11.07 -4.30 5.44
N GLY A 47 -11.23 -5.34 4.63
CA GLY A 47 -10.82 -5.31 3.23
C GLY A 47 -11.62 -4.27 2.44
N PRO A 48 -11.12 -3.81 1.28
CA PRO A 48 -11.89 -2.94 0.40
C PRO A 48 -13.19 -3.65 0.01
N GLY A 49 -14.32 -3.03 0.33
CA GLY A 49 -15.64 -3.60 0.07
C GLY A 49 -15.83 -3.87 -1.42
N VAL A 50 -16.33 -5.06 -1.75
CA VAL A 50 -16.66 -5.43 -3.14
C VAL A 50 -17.74 -4.47 -3.65
N SER A 51 -17.30 -3.53 -4.49
CA SER A 51 -18.18 -2.65 -5.25
C SER A 51 -18.48 -3.35 -6.56
N ASP A 52 -19.71 -3.85 -6.73
CA ASP A 52 -20.09 -4.68 -7.88
C ASP A 52 -20.10 -3.94 -9.24
N GLY A 53 -19.69 -2.67 -9.27
CA GLY A 53 -19.53 -1.85 -10.47
C GLY A 53 -18.39 -0.85 -10.35
N VAL A 54 -17.96 -0.32 -11.50
CA VAL A 54 -16.98 0.77 -11.56
C VAL A 54 -17.63 2.08 -11.05
N PRO A 55 -17.01 2.81 -10.11
CA PRO A 55 -17.49 4.13 -9.73
C PRO A 55 -17.29 5.12 -10.89
N LEU A 56 -18.38 5.42 -11.60
CA LEU A 56 -18.37 6.36 -12.72
C LEU A 56 -18.14 7.80 -12.23
N ASP A 57 -17.54 8.61 -13.12
CA ASP A 57 -17.32 10.05 -12.95
C ASP A 57 -16.52 10.43 -11.68
N ARG A 58 -15.69 9.50 -11.18
CA ARG A 58 -14.79 9.64 -10.02
C ARG A 58 -13.39 9.13 -10.34
N GLU A 59 -12.37 9.65 -9.65
CA GLU A 59 -10.99 9.17 -9.78
C GLU A 59 -10.84 7.76 -9.19
N LEU A 60 -10.31 6.84 -9.99
CA LEU A 60 -9.99 5.46 -9.64
C LEU A 60 -8.48 5.28 -9.73
N VAL A 61 -7.82 4.94 -8.63
CA VAL A 61 -6.37 4.73 -8.58
C VAL A 61 -6.06 3.23 -8.60
N LEU A 62 -5.61 2.74 -9.76
CA LEU A 62 -5.28 1.33 -9.98
C LEU A 62 -3.77 1.09 -9.88
N ALA A 63 -3.38 -0.09 -9.39
CA ALA A 63 -2.03 -0.64 -9.55
C ALA A 63 -1.98 -1.64 -10.73
N PRO A 64 -0.82 -1.98 -11.32
CA PRO A 64 -0.72 -3.02 -12.33
C PRO A 64 -1.30 -4.36 -11.83
N GLY A 65 -2.10 -5.01 -12.67
CA GLY A 65 -2.88 -6.20 -12.33
C GLY A 65 -4.14 -5.93 -11.49
N MET A 66 -4.38 -4.69 -11.04
CA MET A 66 -5.60 -4.33 -10.31
C MET A 66 -6.74 -4.00 -11.28
N ALA A 67 -7.92 -4.51 -10.96
CA ALA A 67 -9.16 -4.18 -11.65
C ALA A 67 -10.16 -3.51 -10.71
N ALA A 68 -10.91 -2.52 -11.23
CA ALA A 68 -12.14 -2.04 -10.62
C ALA A 68 -13.35 -2.59 -11.41
N GLY A 69 -14.47 -2.81 -10.70
CA GLY A 69 -15.74 -3.23 -11.30
C GLY A 69 -16.02 -4.74 -11.31
N GLY A 70 -17.13 -5.08 -11.95
CA GLY A 70 -17.80 -6.39 -11.90
C GLY A 70 -17.91 -7.05 -13.27
N ALA A 71 -19.12 -7.53 -13.60
CA ALA A 71 -19.42 -8.22 -14.86
C ALA A 71 -19.91 -7.29 -15.99
N ASP A 72 -20.63 -6.22 -15.66
CA ASP A 72 -21.17 -5.30 -16.68
C ASP A 72 -20.16 -4.28 -17.19
N LEU A 73 -19.18 -3.96 -16.35
CA LEU A 73 -18.01 -3.15 -16.66
C LEU A 73 -16.89 -3.47 -15.68
N ARG A 74 -15.69 -3.69 -16.23
CA ARG A 74 -14.44 -3.94 -15.54
C ARG A 74 -13.35 -3.12 -16.22
N VAL A 75 -12.53 -2.42 -15.44
CA VAL A 75 -11.35 -1.70 -15.95
C VAL A 75 -10.13 -2.18 -15.19
N THR A 76 -9.18 -2.76 -15.91
CA THR A 76 -7.94 -3.35 -15.37
C THR A 76 -6.75 -2.56 -15.87
N PHE A 77 -5.86 -2.13 -14.97
CA PHE A 77 -4.58 -1.56 -15.36
C PHE A 77 -3.58 -2.69 -15.60
N GLU A 78 -3.16 -2.92 -16.85
CA GLU A 78 -2.23 -4.01 -17.18
C GLU A 78 -0.80 -3.64 -16.80
N ARG A 79 -0.28 -2.57 -17.44
CA ARG A 79 1.13 -2.17 -17.39
C ARG A 79 1.29 -0.74 -17.91
N VAL A 80 2.46 -0.17 -17.65
CA VAL A 80 3.01 0.91 -18.48
C VAL A 80 3.83 0.24 -19.58
N ALA A 81 3.53 0.50 -20.85
CA ALA A 81 4.22 -0.12 -22.00
C ALA A 81 5.52 0.61 -22.37
N ASN A 82 5.53 1.94 -22.23
CA ASN A 82 6.73 2.77 -22.33
C ASN A 82 6.61 3.92 -21.31
N ASP A 83 7.73 4.40 -20.79
CA ASP A 83 7.80 5.62 -19.99
C ASP A 83 9.09 6.37 -20.32
N SER A 84 8.96 7.44 -21.08
CA SER A 84 9.99 8.41 -21.47
C SER A 84 9.58 9.84 -21.07
N ARG A 85 8.79 10.01 -20.00
CA ARG A 85 8.44 11.34 -19.44
C ARG A 85 9.71 12.07 -19.01
N CYS A 86 9.73 13.40 -19.12
CA CYS A 86 10.91 14.16 -18.69
C CYS A 86 11.22 13.95 -17.19
N PRO A 87 12.42 13.48 -16.82
CA PRO A 87 12.81 13.35 -15.41
C PRO A 87 13.11 14.69 -14.74
N ALA A 88 12.84 14.80 -13.45
CA ALA A 88 13.08 16.02 -12.67
C ALA A 88 14.58 16.42 -12.54
N ASP A 89 15.52 15.54 -12.88
CA ASP A 89 16.96 15.83 -12.94
C ASP A 89 17.48 16.18 -14.36
N VAL A 90 16.60 16.31 -15.36
CA VAL A 90 16.96 16.61 -16.76
C VAL A 90 16.12 17.77 -17.31
N GLN A 91 16.79 18.73 -17.97
CA GLN A 91 16.10 19.72 -18.81
C GLN A 91 15.84 19.12 -20.20
N CYS A 92 14.64 18.59 -20.42
CA CYS A 92 14.24 18.07 -21.73
C CYS A 92 13.89 19.21 -22.70
N VAL A 93 14.04 18.92 -24.00
CA VAL A 93 13.59 19.77 -25.13
C VAL A 93 12.12 19.49 -25.50
N TRP A 94 11.60 18.33 -25.11
CA TRP A 94 10.26 17.84 -25.38
C TRP A 94 9.59 17.35 -24.08
N GLU A 95 8.26 17.34 -24.02
CA GLU A 95 7.44 16.95 -22.85
C GLU A 95 7.76 15.52 -22.35
N GLY A 96 8.04 14.60 -23.29
CA GLY A 96 8.09 13.17 -23.01
C GLY A 96 6.70 12.56 -22.85
N ASP A 97 6.62 11.25 -22.65
CA ASP A 97 5.34 10.54 -22.51
C ASP A 97 5.49 9.19 -21.79
N ALA A 98 4.40 8.66 -21.24
CA ALA A 98 4.26 7.29 -20.79
C ALA A 98 2.92 6.71 -21.27
N VAL A 99 2.98 5.49 -21.81
CA VAL A 99 1.84 4.77 -22.39
C VAL A 99 1.25 3.82 -21.36
N VAL A 100 0.08 4.14 -20.84
CA VAL A 100 -0.68 3.34 -19.88
C VAL A 100 -1.60 2.39 -20.62
N VAL A 101 -1.42 1.08 -20.44
CA VAL A 101 -2.26 0.05 -21.05
C VAL A 101 -3.32 -0.42 -20.07
N LEU A 102 -4.58 -0.31 -20.49
CA LEU A 102 -5.77 -0.70 -19.76
C LEU A 102 -6.56 -1.74 -20.57
N ALA A 103 -7.08 -2.75 -19.90
CA ALA A 103 -8.08 -3.65 -20.45
C ALA A 103 -9.46 -3.26 -19.90
N VAL A 104 -10.41 -2.97 -20.78
CA VAL A 104 -11.81 -2.70 -20.46
C VAL A 104 -12.65 -3.86 -20.96
N SER A 105 -13.47 -4.45 -20.10
CA SER A 105 -14.37 -5.56 -20.48
C SER A 105 -15.71 -5.46 -19.77
N GLY A 106 -16.74 -6.09 -20.32
CA GLY A 106 -18.06 -6.17 -19.70
C GLY A 106 -19.22 -6.33 -20.67
N SER A 107 -20.39 -6.70 -20.13
CA SER A 107 -21.62 -6.94 -20.91
C SER A 107 -22.04 -5.75 -21.79
N ALA A 108 -21.74 -4.52 -21.35
CA ALA A 108 -22.10 -3.28 -22.03
C ALA A 108 -21.00 -2.68 -22.94
N THR A 109 -19.83 -3.34 -23.04
CA THR A 109 -18.69 -2.85 -23.84
C THR A 109 -18.12 -3.86 -24.83
N GLY A 110 -18.24 -5.17 -24.54
CA GLY A 110 -17.30 -6.15 -25.07
C GLY A 110 -15.89 -5.94 -24.52
N ASP A 111 -14.92 -6.70 -25.04
CA ASP A 111 -13.51 -6.54 -24.69
C ASP A 111 -12.84 -5.44 -25.53
N CYS A 112 -12.12 -4.54 -24.87
CA CYS A 112 -11.57 -3.33 -25.45
C CYS A 112 -10.19 -3.04 -24.85
N ALA A 113 -9.14 -3.18 -25.67
CA ALA A 113 -7.79 -2.76 -25.31
C ALA A 113 -7.64 -1.24 -25.50
N VAL A 114 -7.09 -0.57 -24.49
CA VAL A 114 -6.98 0.88 -24.39
C VAL A 114 -5.54 1.25 -24.04
N GLU A 115 -4.92 2.09 -24.86
CA GLU A 115 -3.63 2.71 -24.56
C GLU A 115 -3.88 4.22 -24.38
N LEU A 116 -3.44 4.79 -23.25
CA LEU A 116 -3.63 6.21 -22.93
C LEU A 116 -2.29 6.86 -22.57
N HIS A 117 -2.12 8.08 -23.04
CA HIS A 117 -0.87 8.83 -22.94
C HIS A 117 -0.89 9.81 -21.76
N THR A 118 0.29 10.12 -21.24
CA THR A 118 0.48 11.20 -20.26
C THR A 118 0.71 12.56 -20.90
N ALA A 119 1.30 12.61 -22.10
CA ALA A 119 1.50 13.85 -22.84
C ALA A 119 0.15 14.51 -23.17
N ALA A 120 0.03 15.81 -22.96
CA ALA A 120 -1.23 16.55 -23.18
C ALA A 120 -1.65 16.61 -24.67
N SER A 121 -0.72 16.32 -25.58
CA SER A 121 -0.88 16.36 -27.04
C SER A 121 -1.30 15.04 -27.69
N LEU A 122 -1.45 13.96 -26.91
CA LEU A 122 -1.75 12.60 -27.39
C LEU A 122 -3.11 12.07 -26.86
N GLU A 123 -3.51 10.84 -27.23
CA GLU A 123 -4.81 10.28 -26.79
C GLU A 123 -4.83 10.04 -25.28
N ARG A 124 -5.53 10.92 -24.54
CA ARG A 124 -5.69 10.85 -23.08
C ARG A 124 -7.01 10.24 -22.62
N GLU A 125 -7.99 10.14 -23.53
CA GLU A 125 -9.31 9.54 -23.31
C GLU A 125 -9.71 8.70 -24.51
N ARG A 126 -10.17 7.46 -24.28
CA ARG A 126 -10.59 6.54 -25.34
C ARG A 126 -11.94 5.90 -25.01
N ARG A 127 -12.76 5.67 -26.05
CA ARG A 127 -14.10 5.08 -25.91
C ARG A 127 -14.08 3.56 -26.07
N CYS A 128 -14.88 2.88 -25.26
CA CYS A 128 -15.18 1.45 -25.33
C CYS A 128 -16.70 1.27 -25.17
N GLY A 129 -17.40 0.98 -26.25
CA GLY A 129 -18.87 0.92 -26.25
C GLY A 129 -19.49 2.22 -25.74
N VAL A 130 -20.33 2.12 -24.70
CA VAL A 130 -21.04 3.25 -24.08
C VAL A 130 -20.24 4.00 -23.00
N TYR A 131 -18.94 3.71 -22.82
CA TYR A 131 -18.09 4.39 -21.83
C TYR A 131 -16.85 5.03 -22.47
N ALA A 132 -16.31 6.04 -21.81
CA ALA A 132 -14.97 6.56 -22.06
C ALA A 132 -14.10 6.37 -20.82
N VAL A 133 -12.82 6.02 -21.04
CA VAL A 133 -11.80 5.92 -20.00
C VAL A 133 -10.74 6.97 -20.25
N ARG A 134 -10.52 7.86 -19.27
CA ARG A 134 -9.54 8.96 -19.34
C ARG A 134 -8.46 8.83 -18.28
N LEU A 135 -7.21 8.95 -18.70
CA LEU A 135 -6.07 9.01 -17.79
C LEU A 135 -5.96 10.43 -17.22
N LEU A 136 -6.01 10.56 -15.88
CA LEU A 136 -5.74 11.81 -15.19
C LEU A 136 -4.25 12.01 -14.96
N ARG A 137 -3.57 10.99 -14.44
CA ARG A 137 -2.17 11.03 -14.00
C ARG A 137 -1.61 9.63 -13.81
N LEU A 138 -0.30 9.48 -14.01
CA LEU A 138 0.46 8.26 -13.76
C LEU A 138 1.53 8.55 -12.71
N SER A 139 1.40 7.98 -11.52
CA SER A 139 2.40 8.13 -10.45
C SER A 139 3.24 6.86 -10.28
N PRO A 140 4.49 6.92 -9.77
CA PRO A 140 5.24 8.15 -9.49
C PRO A 140 5.63 8.90 -10.78
N GLU A 141 5.95 10.18 -10.63
CA GLU A 141 6.66 10.93 -11.68
C GLU A 141 8.12 10.46 -11.77
N ARG A 142 8.78 10.71 -12.90
CA ARG A 142 10.21 10.39 -13.06
C ARG A 142 11.07 11.36 -12.24
N ALA A 143 11.57 10.89 -11.10
CA ALA A 143 12.49 11.65 -10.27
C ALA A 143 13.92 11.72 -10.85
N SER A 144 14.35 10.69 -11.61
CA SER A 144 15.68 10.65 -12.21
C SER A 144 15.70 9.90 -13.56
N ALA A 145 16.59 10.32 -14.46
CA ALA A 145 16.93 9.58 -15.67
C ALA A 145 17.69 8.27 -15.39
N ALA A 146 18.50 8.23 -14.32
CA ALA A 146 19.37 7.09 -14.00
C ALA A 146 18.66 6.00 -13.17
N VAL A 147 17.55 6.32 -12.51
CA VAL A 147 16.82 5.40 -11.62
C VAL A 147 15.55 4.88 -12.32
N PRO A 148 15.45 3.60 -12.68
CA PRO A 148 14.24 3.04 -13.26
C PRO A 148 13.11 2.94 -12.23
N ILE A 149 11.89 3.29 -12.63
CA ILE A 149 10.68 3.06 -11.81
C ILE A 149 10.34 1.56 -11.87
N PRO A 150 10.26 0.84 -10.74
CA PRO A 150 9.83 -0.56 -10.74
C PRO A 150 8.38 -0.68 -11.23
N PRO A 151 8.03 -1.64 -12.11
CA PRO A 151 6.68 -1.71 -12.68
C PRO A 151 5.55 -1.74 -11.63
N ALA A 152 5.71 -2.50 -10.54
CA ALA A 152 4.73 -2.59 -9.46
C ALA A 152 4.55 -1.29 -8.65
N SER A 153 5.43 -0.29 -8.81
CA SER A 153 5.31 1.03 -8.17
C SER A 153 4.31 1.94 -8.89
N TYR A 154 3.98 1.69 -10.16
CA TYR A 154 3.05 2.56 -10.90
C TYR A 154 1.64 2.56 -10.30
N ARG A 155 0.98 3.72 -10.35
CA ARG A 155 -0.43 3.92 -10.02
C ARG A 155 -1.05 4.82 -11.09
N ALA A 156 -1.93 4.25 -11.91
CA ALA A 156 -2.70 4.99 -12.90
C ALA A 156 -3.98 5.50 -12.24
N ALA A 157 -4.20 6.82 -12.29
CA ALA A 157 -5.44 7.44 -11.87
C ALA A 157 -6.31 7.71 -13.12
N VAL A 158 -7.49 7.11 -13.17
CA VAL A 158 -8.41 7.21 -14.31
C VAL A 158 -9.79 7.72 -13.87
N ILE A 159 -10.52 8.33 -14.79
CA ILE A 159 -11.99 8.47 -14.68
C ILE A 159 -12.62 7.60 -15.76
N VAL A 160 -13.73 6.97 -15.41
CA VAL A 160 -14.60 6.27 -16.38
C VAL A 160 -15.94 6.98 -16.38
N SER A 161 -16.37 7.47 -17.54
CA SER A 161 -17.64 8.18 -17.73
C SER A 161 -18.54 7.41 -18.71
N ARG A 162 -19.86 7.59 -18.60
CA ARG A 162 -20.79 7.08 -19.62
C ARG A 162 -20.95 8.10 -20.73
N VAL A 163 -20.70 7.69 -21.97
CA VAL A 163 -20.87 8.53 -23.16
C VAL A 163 -22.28 8.32 -23.70
N PRO A 164 -23.09 9.37 -23.91
CA PRO A 164 -24.34 9.26 -24.65
C PRO A 164 -24.08 8.76 -26.07
N GLY A 165 -24.77 7.70 -26.47
CA GLY A 165 -24.67 7.16 -27.82
C GLY A 165 -25.24 8.15 -28.84
N SER A 166 -24.45 8.50 -29.85
CA SER A 166 -24.98 8.99 -31.12
C SER A 166 -25.63 7.82 -31.86
N LEU A 167 -26.96 7.72 -31.74
CA LEU A 167 -27.81 6.86 -32.56
C LEU A 167 -27.91 7.40 -34.00
#